data_AF-A0A9D8A4Q2-F1
#
_entry.id   AF-A0A9D8A4Q2-F1
#
_cell.length_a   1.000
_cell.length_b   1.000
_cell.length_c   1.000
_cell.angle_alpha   90.00
_cell.angle_beta   90.00
_cell.angle_gamma   90.00
#
_symmetry.space_group_name_H-M   'P 1'
#
loop_
_entity.id
_entity.type
_entity.pdbx_description
1 polymer ?
#
loop_
_entity_poly.entity_id
_entity_poly.type
_entity_poly.pdbx_seq_one_letter_code
_entity_poly.pdbx_strand_id
1 'polypeptide(L)'
;AACHADLDSNDKQHARQKGIHPVNIKMDEEIELGGEKINHVTCQTCHSVHQGKKETALLTRSTKSVEKLCEACHQRQHAQDIEEANRKGVHVVNIELDKPVKINDKEVRKVTCLTCHSVHAGKADTPSLVAEHKNGELCSQCHEDKQMVVNTDHDLRITATGHANKFEQTAEQTGVCSSCHSMHQNTKAESYLFAATQLEFKGKEKIFNRDQLCLNCHHEKGSAKEALVKYFDHPAKDLVLRSKKEIMPLLAEHEKISEFGGIACITCHEPHHWAAHSKKQKQAEKGTKVENQEGNALNSFLRRKGVKGTFCVDCHGIESQIKYKYYHDKLSRDIGVDYIK
;
A
#
# COMPACT_ATOMS: atom_id res chain seq x y z
N ALA A 1 19.05 27.25 -28.84
CA ALA A 1 19.21 26.39 -27.65
C ALA A 1 17.99 26.60 -26.76
N ALA A 2 17.28 25.55 -26.37
CA ALA A 2 16.21 25.67 -25.37
C ALA A 2 16.85 26.05 -24.03
N CYS A 3 16.36 27.10 -23.37
CA CYS A 3 16.96 27.62 -22.13
C CYS A 3 16.86 26.65 -20.93
N HIS A 4 16.10 25.54 -21.06
CA HIS A 4 15.88 24.52 -20.04
C HIS A 4 15.84 23.10 -20.64
N ALA A 5 16.84 22.71 -21.43
CA ALA A 5 16.87 21.41 -22.14
C ALA A 5 16.80 20.18 -21.19
N ASP A 6 17.27 20.36 -19.97
CA ASP A 6 17.24 19.43 -18.85
C ASP A 6 15.82 19.23 -18.28
N LEU A 7 14.91 20.19 -18.45
CA LEU A 7 13.50 20.11 -18.06
C LEU A 7 12.57 19.76 -19.23
N ASP A 8 13.13 19.47 -20.40
CA ASP A 8 12.37 19.06 -21.58
C ASP A 8 12.21 17.53 -21.65
N SER A 9 11.09 17.07 -22.21
CA SER A 9 10.78 15.65 -22.42
C SER A 9 10.12 15.44 -23.78
N ASN A 10 10.46 14.34 -24.44
CA ASN A 10 9.87 13.98 -25.73
C ASN A 10 8.56 13.19 -25.55
N ASP A 11 8.45 12.46 -24.45
CA ASP A 11 7.33 11.61 -24.10
C ASP A 11 7.32 11.33 -22.58
N LYS A 12 6.30 10.60 -22.12
CA LYS A 12 6.12 10.23 -20.70
C LYS A 12 7.27 9.36 -20.16
N GLN A 13 7.91 8.56 -21.00
CA GLN A 13 9.01 7.67 -20.59
C GLN A 13 10.31 8.46 -20.40
N HIS A 14 10.63 9.37 -21.32
CA HIS A 14 11.77 10.27 -21.22
C HIS A 14 11.65 11.19 -19.99
N ALA A 15 10.44 11.72 -19.73
CA ALA A 15 10.17 12.48 -18.51
C ALA A 15 10.44 11.65 -17.24
N ARG A 16 9.97 10.39 -17.21
CA ARG A 16 10.19 9.47 -16.10
C ARG A 16 11.68 9.18 -15.86
N GLN A 17 12.44 8.91 -16.93
CA GLN A 17 13.89 8.69 -16.83
C GLN A 17 14.61 9.89 -16.22
N LYS A 18 14.20 11.10 -16.59
CA LYS A 18 14.75 12.35 -16.03
C LYS A 18 14.22 12.70 -14.63
N GLY A 19 13.15 12.07 -14.17
CA GLY A 19 12.49 12.41 -12.90
C GLY A 19 11.72 13.73 -12.96
N ILE A 20 11.25 14.15 -14.13
CA ILE A 20 10.50 15.41 -14.31
C ILE A 20 9.05 15.11 -14.69
N HIS A 21 8.18 16.10 -14.50
CA HIS A 21 6.83 16.05 -15.03
C HIS A 21 6.88 16.20 -16.56
N PRO A 22 6.10 15.42 -17.32
CA PRO A 22 6.13 15.50 -18.77
C PRO A 22 5.62 16.86 -19.27
N VAL A 23 6.32 17.39 -20.26
CA VAL A 23 6.00 18.58 -21.06
C VAL A 23 6.19 18.26 -22.54
N ASN A 24 5.65 19.09 -23.42
CA ASN A 24 5.61 18.88 -24.87
C ASN A 24 4.88 17.59 -25.27
N ILE A 25 3.86 17.22 -24.49
CA ILE A 25 3.05 16.02 -24.71
C ILE A 25 1.60 16.40 -25.00
N LYS A 26 0.99 15.68 -25.95
CA LYS A 26 -0.46 15.75 -26.20
C LYS A 26 -1.20 15.00 -25.09
N MET A 27 -2.28 15.59 -24.60
CA MET A 27 -3.16 14.99 -23.61
C MET A 27 -4.19 14.08 -24.28
N ASP A 28 -4.62 13.05 -23.56
CA ASP A 28 -5.64 12.11 -24.01
C ASP A 28 -7.04 12.76 -24.00
N GLU A 29 -7.27 13.69 -23.06
CA GLU A 29 -8.50 14.48 -22.93
C GLU A 29 -8.16 15.98 -22.93
N GLU A 30 -8.98 16.79 -23.60
CA GLU A 30 -8.90 18.25 -23.55
C GLU A 30 -9.54 18.75 -22.26
N ILE A 31 -8.89 19.71 -21.61
CA ILE A 31 -9.39 20.35 -20.39
C ILE A 31 -9.52 21.86 -20.58
N GLU A 32 -10.27 22.52 -19.68
CA GLU A 32 -10.33 23.97 -19.62
C GLU A 32 -9.51 24.48 -18.43
N LEU A 33 -8.57 25.40 -18.69
CA LEU A 33 -7.74 26.02 -17.67
C LEU A 33 -7.65 27.53 -17.91
N GLY A 34 -8.28 28.32 -17.04
CA GLY A 34 -8.27 29.78 -17.17
C GLY A 34 -9.02 30.33 -18.38
N GLY A 35 -10.06 29.62 -18.84
CA GLY A 35 -10.85 29.99 -20.02
C GLY A 35 -10.23 29.56 -21.36
N GLU A 36 -9.09 28.87 -21.33
CA GLU A 36 -8.45 28.30 -22.51
C GLU A 36 -8.60 26.77 -22.52
N LYS A 37 -8.82 26.23 -23.72
CA LYS A 37 -8.82 24.79 -23.96
C LYS A 37 -7.40 24.30 -24.12
N ILE A 38 -6.98 23.41 -23.23
CA ILE A 38 -5.64 22.83 -23.21
C ILE A 38 -5.75 21.35 -23.61
N ASN A 39 -5.06 20.98 -24.68
CA ASN A 39 -4.89 19.58 -25.10
C ASN A 39 -3.42 19.17 -25.27
N HIS A 40 -2.51 20.08 -24.92
CA HIS A 40 -1.07 19.88 -25.00
C HIS A 40 -0.40 20.52 -23.79
N VAL A 41 0.39 19.75 -23.05
CA VAL A 41 1.07 20.23 -21.85
C VAL A 41 2.37 20.91 -22.26
N THR A 42 2.52 22.19 -21.94
CA THR A 42 3.74 22.97 -22.17
C THR A 42 4.18 23.67 -20.89
N CYS A 43 5.34 24.30 -20.91
CA CYS A 43 5.80 25.14 -19.81
C CYS A 43 4.77 26.25 -19.47
N GLN A 44 4.11 26.79 -20.49
CA GLN A 44 3.13 27.87 -20.38
C GLN A 44 1.79 27.42 -19.76
N THR A 45 1.52 26.11 -19.73
CA THR A 45 0.34 25.56 -19.05
C THR A 45 0.41 25.82 -17.54
N CYS A 46 1.62 25.78 -16.97
CA CYS A 46 1.85 25.99 -15.53
C CYS A 46 2.42 27.38 -15.23
N HIS A 47 3.24 27.93 -16.12
CA HIS A 47 3.94 29.20 -15.92
C HIS A 47 3.39 30.31 -16.83
N SER A 48 3.34 31.55 -16.32
CA SER A 48 2.99 32.72 -17.11
C SER A 48 4.06 33.80 -16.98
N VAL A 49 4.71 34.13 -18.10
CA VAL A 49 5.81 35.12 -18.16
C VAL A 49 5.30 36.54 -17.92
N HIS A 50 4.10 36.87 -18.43
CA HIS A 50 3.53 38.21 -18.30
C HIS A 50 2.50 38.34 -17.19
N GLN A 51 1.79 37.26 -16.85
CA GLN A 51 0.70 37.28 -15.87
C GLN A 51 0.93 36.26 -14.75
N GLY A 52 2.18 35.98 -14.42
CA GLY A 52 2.54 35.10 -13.30
C GLY A 52 2.02 35.64 -11.96
N LYS A 53 1.66 34.74 -11.05
CA LYS A 53 1.29 35.07 -9.68
C LYS A 53 2.54 35.53 -8.92
N LYS A 54 2.45 36.70 -8.26
CA LYS A 54 3.53 37.22 -7.41
C LYS A 54 3.87 36.21 -6.32
N GLU A 55 5.15 36.18 -5.92
CA GLU A 55 5.68 35.29 -4.86
C GLU A 55 5.53 33.79 -5.16
N THR A 56 5.38 33.44 -6.44
CA THR A 56 5.46 32.08 -6.93
C THR A 56 6.58 31.98 -7.97
N ALA A 57 6.92 30.78 -8.41
CA ALA A 57 7.80 30.56 -9.55
C ALA A 57 7.11 30.92 -10.89
N LEU A 58 6.54 32.12 -11.00
CA LEU A 58 5.74 32.58 -12.15
C LEU A 58 4.58 31.65 -12.51
N LEU A 59 3.94 31.01 -11.52
CA LEU A 59 2.81 30.13 -11.79
C LEU A 59 1.63 30.93 -12.38
N THR A 60 0.87 30.30 -13.26
CA THR A 60 -0.30 30.89 -13.89
C THR A 60 -1.31 31.37 -12.84
N ARG A 61 -1.91 32.55 -13.08
CA ARG A 61 -3.01 33.09 -12.25
C ARG A 61 -4.34 32.41 -12.50
N SER A 62 -4.43 31.54 -13.51
CA SER A 62 -5.62 30.75 -13.82
C SER A 62 -6.08 29.86 -12.66
N THR A 63 -5.21 29.62 -11.67
CA THR A 63 -5.52 28.77 -10.51
C THR A 63 -5.19 29.45 -9.19
N LYS A 64 -5.99 29.14 -8.15
CA LYS A 64 -5.87 29.78 -6.83
C LYS A 64 -4.66 29.29 -6.04
N SER A 65 -4.25 28.04 -6.24
CA SER A 65 -3.13 27.38 -5.56
C SER A 65 -2.50 26.31 -6.45
N VAL A 66 -1.35 25.77 -6.03
CA VAL A 66 -0.66 24.66 -6.73
C VAL A 66 -1.55 23.43 -6.80
N GLU A 67 -2.31 23.13 -5.73
CA GLU A 67 -3.22 21.99 -5.67
C GLU A 67 -4.32 22.12 -6.72
N LYS A 68 -4.88 23.32 -6.90
CA LYS A 68 -5.89 23.58 -7.94
C LYS A 68 -5.31 23.52 -9.35
N LEU A 69 -4.01 23.78 -9.52
CA LEU A 69 -3.33 23.55 -10.80
C LEU A 69 -3.21 22.07 -11.12
N CYS A 70 -2.77 21.26 -10.16
CA CYS A 70 -2.69 19.81 -10.33
C CYS A 70 -4.09 19.21 -10.59
N GLU A 71 -5.10 19.63 -9.82
CA GLU A 71 -6.48 19.16 -9.93
C GLU A 71 -7.09 19.42 -11.31
N ALA A 72 -6.73 20.51 -12.00
CA ALA A 72 -7.28 20.81 -13.32
C ALA A 72 -7.10 19.65 -14.32
N CYS A 73 -5.94 18.97 -14.26
CA CYS A 73 -5.64 17.79 -15.08
C CYS A 73 -5.83 16.47 -14.33
N HIS A 74 -5.50 16.42 -13.04
CA HIS A 74 -5.49 15.20 -12.20
C HIS A 74 -6.70 15.14 -11.25
N GLN A 75 -7.88 15.46 -11.78
CA GLN A 75 -9.15 15.55 -11.02
C GLN A 75 -9.45 14.26 -10.25
N ARG A 76 -9.10 13.13 -10.83
CA ARG A 76 -9.39 11.79 -10.30
C ARG A 76 -8.47 11.41 -9.13
N GLN A 77 -7.26 11.96 -9.06
CA GLN A 77 -6.31 11.77 -7.95
C GLN A 77 -6.56 12.78 -6.82
N HIS A 78 -7.26 13.88 -7.10
CA HIS A 78 -7.69 14.80 -6.07
C HIS A 78 -8.76 14.17 -5.17
N ALA A 79 -8.59 14.34 -3.87
CA ALA A 79 -9.61 14.13 -2.84
C ALA A 79 -9.55 15.28 -1.83
N GLN A 80 -10.71 15.65 -1.29
CA GLN A 80 -10.86 16.71 -0.30
C GLN A 80 -10.67 16.19 1.13
N ASP A 81 -10.95 14.91 1.34
CA ASP A 81 -10.83 14.24 2.63
C ASP A 81 -10.55 12.72 2.46
N ILE A 82 -10.44 12.03 3.58
CA ILE A 82 -10.14 10.59 3.63
C ILE A 82 -11.32 9.75 3.10
N GLU A 83 -12.56 10.20 3.32
CA GLU A 83 -13.75 9.45 2.87
C GLU A 83 -13.85 9.46 1.35
N GLU A 84 -13.67 10.62 0.73
CA GLU A 84 -13.63 10.74 -0.72
C GLU A 84 -12.47 9.95 -1.32
N ALA A 85 -11.28 10.01 -0.73
CA ALA A 85 -10.11 9.25 -1.17
C ALA A 85 -10.39 7.74 -1.15
N ASN A 86 -10.96 7.23 -0.05
CA ASN A 86 -11.36 5.83 0.09
C ASN A 86 -12.40 5.43 -0.98
N ARG A 87 -13.43 6.26 -1.20
CA ARG A 87 -14.45 6.00 -2.22
C ARG A 87 -13.87 5.96 -3.64
N LYS A 88 -12.88 6.81 -3.92
CA LYS A 88 -12.18 6.90 -5.22
C LYS A 88 -11.06 5.86 -5.37
N GLY A 89 -10.74 5.09 -4.33
CA GLY A 89 -9.63 4.14 -4.33
C GLY A 89 -8.27 4.81 -4.51
N VAL A 90 -8.09 6.03 -3.97
CA VAL A 90 -6.82 6.76 -4.05
C VAL A 90 -6.24 7.03 -2.69
N HIS A 91 -4.93 7.20 -2.64
CA HIS A 91 -4.27 7.66 -1.44
C HIS A 91 -4.65 9.12 -1.14
N VAL A 92 -4.80 9.40 0.14
CA VAL A 92 -5.21 10.70 0.66
C VAL A 92 -4.20 11.79 0.30
N VAL A 93 -4.73 12.94 -0.15
CA VAL A 93 -4.02 14.20 -0.38
C VAL A 93 -4.90 15.36 0.11
N ASN A 94 -4.31 16.55 0.27
CA ASN A 94 -4.94 17.76 0.80
C ASN A 94 -5.40 17.68 2.26
N ILE A 95 -4.88 16.72 3.03
CA ILE A 95 -5.20 16.54 4.44
C ILE A 95 -4.13 17.17 5.34
N GLU A 96 -4.56 17.71 6.47
CA GLU A 96 -3.67 18.11 7.57
C GLU A 96 -3.30 16.87 8.40
N LEU A 97 -2.05 16.81 8.83
CA LEU A 97 -1.53 15.75 9.69
C LEU A 97 -1.65 16.16 11.16
N ASP A 98 -2.06 15.22 12.01
CA ASP A 98 -2.11 15.43 13.47
C ASP A 98 -0.75 15.80 14.06
N LYS A 99 0.32 15.24 13.48
CA LYS A 99 1.71 15.53 13.84
C LYS A 99 2.51 15.78 12.58
N PRO A 100 3.39 16.80 12.57
CA PRO A 100 4.27 17.02 11.44
C PRO A 100 5.20 15.82 11.24
N VAL A 101 5.47 15.52 9.97
CA VAL A 101 6.48 14.54 9.56
C VAL A 101 7.62 15.26 8.84
N LYS A 102 8.80 14.65 8.80
CA LYS A 102 9.93 15.20 8.03
C LYS A 102 10.08 14.45 6.72
N ILE A 103 10.02 15.17 5.62
CA ILE A 103 10.25 14.64 4.27
C ILE A 103 11.38 15.45 3.64
N ASN A 104 12.49 14.79 3.29
CA ASN A 104 13.71 15.45 2.79
C ASN A 104 14.10 16.68 3.63
N ASP A 105 14.18 16.50 4.95
CA ASP A 105 14.49 17.54 5.96
C ASP A 105 13.50 18.70 6.09
N LYS A 106 12.39 18.67 5.35
CA LYS A 106 11.32 19.67 5.46
C LYS A 106 10.20 19.18 6.35
N GLU A 107 9.74 20.05 7.24
CA GLU A 107 8.55 19.79 8.04
C GLU A 107 7.31 19.85 7.16
N VAL A 108 6.56 18.75 7.11
CA VAL A 108 5.30 18.62 6.38
C VAL A 108 4.18 18.49 7.40
N ARG A 109 3.27 19.47 7.38
CA ARG A 109 2.03 19.46 8.18
C ARG A 109 0.80 19.11 7.34
N LYS A 110 0.84 19.42 6.05
CA LYS A 110 -0.22 19.11 5.10
C LYS A 110 0.31 18.21 4.00
N VAL A 111 -0.39 17.11 3.74
CA VAL A 111 -0.10 16.25 2.59
C VAL A 111 -0.65 16.91 1.34
N THR A 112 0.20 17.19 0.36
CA THR A 112 -0.14 17.78 -0.93
C THR A 112 0.48 16.95 -2.06
N CYS A 113 0.18 17.28 -3.33
CA CYS A 113 0.82 16.61 -4.46
C CYS A 113 2.35 16.71 -4.39
N LEU A 114 2.89 17.87 -3.99
CA LEU A 114 4.32 18.13 -3.90
C LEU A 114 5.01 17.52 -2.67
N THR A 115 4.23 16.89 -1.78
CA THR A 115 4.78 16.10 -0.67
C THR A 115 5.49 14.86 -1.21
N CYS A 116 4.96 14.26 -2.28
CA CYS A 116 5.51 13.05 -2.90
C CYS A 116 6.12 13.32 -4.27
N HIS A 117 5.59 14.29 -5.02
CA HIS A 117 6.04 14.61 -6.37
C HIS A 117 6.92 15.86 -6.44
N SER A 118 7.79 15.93 -7.45
CA SER A 118 8.65 17.07 -7.75
C SER A 118 8.70 17.30 -9.26
N VAL A 119 8.02 18.36 -9.71
CA VAL A 119 7.80 18.66 -11.13
C VAL A 119 9.11 18.75 -11.93
N HIS A 120 10.17 19.30 -11.33
CA HIS A 120 11.42 19.59 -12.03
C HIS A 120 12.62 18.78 -11.52
N ALA A 121 12.51 18.15 -10.35
CA ALA A 121 13.66 17.56 -9.66
C ALA A 121 13.26 16.31 -8.88
N GLY A 122 12.43 15.46 -9.48
CA GLY A 122 12.18 14.12 -8.96
C GLY A 122 13.37 13.21 -9.17
N LYS A 123 13.34 12.04 -8.54
CA LYS A 123 14.33 10.99 -8.76
C LYS A 123 14.16 10.39 -10.16
N ALA A 124 15.28 10.16 -10.84
CA ALA A 124 15.32 9.46 -12.11
C ALA A 124 14.61 8.11 -12.02
N ASP A 125 13.98 7.68 -13.13
CA ASP A 125 13.21 6.44 -13.26
C ASP A 125 11.99 6.28 -12.34
N THR A 126 11.66 7.33 -11.59
CA THR A 126 10.42 7.40 -10.80
C THR A 126 9.37 8.25 -11.51
N PRO A 127 8.08 8.12 -11.14
CA PRO A 127 7.01 9.04 -11.57
C PRO A 127 7.17 10.46 -10.98
N SER A 128 8.32 11.11 -11.20
CA SER A 128 8.63 12.45 -10.72
C SER A 128 8.52 12.52 -9.17
N LEU A 129 9.05 11.51 -8.46
CA LEU A 129 8.94 11.41 -7.00
C LEU A 129 10.12 12.09 -6.29
N VAL A 130 9.87 12.66 -5.10
CA VAL A 130 10.89 13.33 -4.27
C VAL A 130 11.92 12.36 -3.67
N ALA A 131 11.62 11.06 -3.67
CA ALA A 131 12.47 10.00 -3.15
C ALA A 131 12.24 8.70 -3.93
N GLU A 132 13.16 7.74 -3.77
CA GLU A 132 12.95 6.38 -4.29
C GLU A 132 11.76 5.72 -3.60
N HIS A 133 11.06 4.86 -4.32
CA HIS A 133 9.83 4.22 -3.82
C HIS A 133 9.91 2.70 -3.84
N LYS A 134 10.81 2.12 -4.63
CA LYS A 134 10.79 0.67 -4.88
C LYS A 134 11.09 -0.15 -3.65
N ASN A 135 11.99 0.31 -2.77
CA ASN A 135 12.18 -0.33 -1.47
C ASN A 135 11.35 0.34 -0.37
N GLY A 136 10.47 1.30 -0.64
CA GLY A 136 9.65 1.98 0.37
C GLY A 136 10.28 3.22 1.01
N GLU A 137 11.40 3.75 0.51
CA GLU A 137 12.07 4.92 1.07
C GLU A 137 11.15 6.15 1.13
N LEU A 138 10.36 6.40 0.08
CA LEU A 138 9.32 7.44 0.08
C LEU A 138 8.24 7.17 1.16
N CYS A 139 7.72 5.95 1.19
CA CYS A 139 6.59 5.55 2.04
C CYS A 139 6.97 5.62 3.53
N SER A 140 8.18 5.16 3.86
CA SER A 140 8.71 5.08 5.23
C SER A 140 8.88 6.43 5.92
N GLN A 141 8.86 7.55 5.18
CA GLN A 141 8.89 8.89 5.76
C GLN A 141 7.61 9.23 6.54
N CYS A 142 6.50 8.54 6.25
CA CYS A 142 5.25 8.61 7.02
C CYS A 142 4.85 7.27 7.66
N HIS A 143 5.20 6.15 7.01
CA HIS A 143 4.83 4.79 7.40
C HIS A 143 6.06 3.98 7.84
N GLU A 144 6.88 4.54 8.72
CA GLU A 144 8.16 3.94 9.16
C GLU A 144 7.98 2.49 9.65
N ASP A 145 6.89 2.22 10.38
CA ASP A 145 6.60 0.91 10.95
C ASP A 145 6.19 -0.13 9.90
N LYS A 146 5.85 0.28 8.67
CA LYS A 146 5.37 -0.64 7.61
C LYS A 146 6.48 -1.20 6.73
N GLN A 147 7.71 -0.72 6.93
CA GLN A 147 8.87 -1.04 6.09
C GLN A 147 9.36 -2.49 6.25
N MET A 148 8.90 -3.21 7.28
CA MET A 148 9.36 -4.56 7.64
C MET A 148 8.89 -5.65 6.68
N VAL A 149 8.23 -5.30 5.58
CA VAL A 149 7.90 -6.21 4.47
C VAL A 149 9.06 -6.37 3.48
N VAL A 150 9.98 -5.41 3.43
CA VAL A 150 11.12 -5.42 2.51
C VAL A 150 12.02 -6.63 2.80
N ASN A 151 12.42 -7.36 1.76
CA ASN A 151 13.29 -8.54 1.81
C ASN A 151 12.68 -9.72 2.60
N THR A 152 11.36 -9.85 2.60
CA THR A 152 10.64 -10.97 3.22
C THR A 152 9.89 -11.77 2.17
N ASP A 153 9.17 -12.82 2.58
CA ASP A 153 8.37 -13.64 1.66
C ASP A 153 7.36 -12.83 0.82
N HIS A 154 6.89 -11.68 1.30
CA HIS A 154 5.97 -10.80 0.56
C HIS A 154 6.67 -9.73 -0.28
N ASP A 155 8.00 -9.73 -0.31
CA ASP A 155 8.76 -8.98 -1.30
C ASP A 155 8.77 -9.72 -2.63
N LEU A 156 7.73 -9.50 -3.43
CA LEU A 156 7.51 -10.20 -4.69
C LEU A 156 8.56 -9.88 -5.76
N ARG A 157 9.44 -8.91 -5.52
CA ARG A 157 10.64 -8.67 -6.34
C ARG A 157 11.64 -9.82 -6.21
N ILE A 158 11.51 -10.65 -5.18
CA ILE A 158 12.36 -11.79 -4.88
C ILE A 158 11.57 -13.08 -5.06
N THR A 159 10.39 -13.18 -4.45
CA THR A 159 9.65 -14.45 -4.33
C THR A 159 8.70 -14.76 -5.48
N ALA A 160 8.30 -13.76 -6.26
CA ALA A 160 7.37 -13.93 -7.38
C ALA A 160 7.78 -13.04 -8.58
N THR A 161 9.05 -13.12 -8.98
CA THR A 161 9.59 -12.32 -10.09
C THR A 161 8.77 -12.55 -11.36
N GLY A 162 8.29 -11.45 -11.96
CA GLY A 162 7.47 -11.50 -13.17
C GLY A 162 5.96 -11.65 -12.93
N HIS A 163 5.50 -11.89 -11.69
CA HIS A 163 4.07 -11.80 -11.40
C HIS A 163 3.62 -10.34 -11.44
N ALA A 164 2.55 -10.09 -12.19
CA ALA A 164 1.97 -8.76 -12.32
C ALA A 164 0.77 -8.59 -11.39
N ASN A 165 0.59 -7.37 -10.88
CA ASN A 165 -0.63 -6.99 -10.17
C ASN A 165 -1.80 -6.78 -11.17
N LYS A 166 -2.98 -6.37 -10.69
CA LYS A 166 -4.17 -6.18 -11.54
C LYS A 166 -4.06 -5.04 -12.56
N PHE A 167 -2.98 -4.24 -12.48
CA PHE A 167 -2.64 -3.16 -13.41
C PHE A 167 -1.50 -3.57 -14.35
N GLU A 168 -1.22 -4.87 -14.47
CA GLU A 168 -0.19 -5.43 -15.37
C GLU A 168 1.24 -4.96 -15.02
N GLN A 169 1.46 -4.57 -13.76
CA GLN A 169 2.75 -4.08 -13.28
C GLN A 169 3.43 -5.13 -12.40
N THR A 170 4.70 -5.40 -12.68
CA THR A 170 5.52 -6.28 -11.84
C THR A 170 6.09 -5.53 -10.64
N ALA A 171 6.45 -6.28 -9.59
CA ALA A 171 7.09 -5.71 -8.41
C ALA A 171 8.46 -5.07 -8.75
N GLU A 172 9.17 -5.56 -9.77
CA GLU A 172 10.43 -4.96 -10.24
C GLU A 172 10.22 -3.54 -10.80
N GLN A 173 9.09 -3.33 -11.50
CA GLN A 173 8.75 -2.04 -12.08
C GLN A 173 8.29 -1.02 -11.03
N THR A 174 7.60 -1.48 -9.99
CA THR A 174 6.79 -0.60 -9.12
C THR A 174 7.14 -0.66 -7.63
N GLY A 175 7.92 -1.64 -7.20
CA GLY A 175 8.38 -1.78 -5.82
C GLY A 175 7.70 -2.87 -5.01
N VAL A 176 8.11 -2.97 -3.74
CA VAL A 176 7.55 -3.93 -2.76
C VAL A 176 6.11 -3.59 -2.38
N CYS A 177 5.79 -2.31 -2.17
CA CYS A 177 4.47 -1.91 -1.68
C CYS A 177 3.39 -2.06 -2.76
N SER A 178 3.76 -1.88 -4.04
CA SER A 178 2.84 -1.87 -5.18
C SER A 178 2.30 -3.25 -5.57
N SER A 179 2.93 -4.31 -5.05
CA SER A 179 2.42 -5.67 -5.13
C SER A 179 1.06 -5.80 -4.43
N CYS A 180 0.84 -5.01 -3.36
CA CYS A 180 -0.40 -5.03 -2.59
C CYS A 180 -1.20 -3.72 -2.65
N HIS A 181 -0.55 -2.56 -2.81
CA HIS A 181 -1.18 -1.24 -2.73
C HIS A 181 -1.03 -0.42 -4.02
N SER A 182 -2.11 0.17 -4.51
CA SER A 182 -2.07 1.08 -5.66
C SER A 182 -2.61 2.45 -5.29
N MET A 183 -1.71 3.43 -5.33
CA MET A 183 -2.00 4.77 -4.82
C MET A 183 -3.07 5.50 -5.62
N HIS A 184 -3.13 5.32 -6.95
CA HIS A 184 -3.97 6.17 -7.82
C HIS A 184 -4.81 5.39 -8.84
N GLN A 185 -4.63 4.07 -8.99
CA GLN A 185 -5.18 3.35 -10.15
C GLN A 185 -6.52 2.63 -9.87
N ASN A 186 -6.92 2.43 -8.61
CA ASN A 186 -8.18 1.72 -8.30
C ASN A 186 -9.43 2.54 -8.65
N THR A 187 -10.25 2.08 -9.58
CA THR A 187 -11.38 2.87 -10.12
C THR A 187 -12.62 2.98 -9.22
N LYS A 188 -12.63 2.29 -8.09
CA LYS A 188 -13.72 2.28 -7.11
C LYS A 188 -13.15 2.13 -5.70
N ALA A 189 -14.03 2.17 -4.71
CA ALA A 189 -13.69 1.86 -3.34
C ALA A 189 -13.12 0.44 -3.27
N GLU A 190 -11.80 0.37 -3.08
CA GLU A 190 -11.06 -0.86 -2.87
C GLU A 190 -10.40 -0.76 -1.50
N SER A 191 -10.75 -1.69 -0.62
CA SER A 191 -10.21 -1.72 0.73
C SER A 191 -8.69 -1.67 0.70
N TYR A 192 -8.11 -0.74 1.45
CA TYR A 192 -6.65 -0.60 1.62
C TYR A 192 -5.88 -0.42 0.30
N LEU A 193 -6.50 0.17 -0.73
CA LEU A 193 -5.88 0.41 -2.04
C LEU A 193 -5.44 -0.88 -2.75
N PHE A 194 -6.09 -2.01 -2.48
CA PHE A 194 -5.62 -3.33 -2.89
C PHE A 194 -5.35 -3.46 -4.40
N ALA A 195 -4.14 -3.91 -4.76
CA ALA A 195 -3.64 -3.97 -6.14
C ALA A 195 -3.57 -5.39 -6.72
N ALA A 196 -3.67 -6.44 -5.91
CA ALA A 196 -3.62 -7.80 -6.44
C ALA A 196 -4.92 -8.16 -7.17
N THR A 197 -4.82 -9.15 -8.05
CA THR A 197 -5.97 -9.68 -8.81
C THR A 197 -7.01 -10.24 -7.85
N GLN A 198 -8.25 -9.77 -7.97
CA GLN A 198 -9.35 -10.29 -7.17
C GLN A 198 -9.84 -11.61 -7.75
N LEU A 199 -10.08 -12.57 -6.86
CA LEU A 199 -10.70 -13.83 -7.19
C LEU A 199 -11.88 -14.08 -6.26
N GLU A 200 -12.87 -14.79 -6.77
CA GLU A 200 -13.96 -15.29 -5.94
C GLU A 200 -13.51 -16.54 -5.21
N PHE A 201 -13.62 -16.55 -3.88
CA PHE A 201 -13.38 -17.73 -3.09
C PHE A 201 -14.53 -18.75 -3.26
N LYS A 202 -14.18 -20.02 -3.50
CA LYS A 202 -15.15 -21.11 -3.79
C LYS A 202 -15.19 -22.22 -2.73
N GLY A 203 -14.82 -21.90 -1.48
CA GLY A 203 -14.88 -22.85 -0.37
C GLY A 203 -16.20 -22.81 0.40
N LYS A 204 -16.31 -23.68 1.40
CA LYS A 204 -17.49 -23.77 2.29
C LYS A 204 -17.30 -22.94 3.57
N GLU A 205 -16.06 -22.54 3.84
CA GLU A 205 -15.63 -21.76 4.98
C GLU A 205 -16.23 -20.35 4.90
N LYS A 206 -16.66 -19.83 6.04
CA LYS A 206 -17.04 -18.42 6.15
C LYS A 206 -15.76 -17.58 6.19
N ILE A 207 -15.56 -16.76 5.17
CA ILE A 207 -14.42 -15.83 5.08
C ILE A 207 -14.88 -14.38 5.23
N PHE A 208 -13.99 -13.52 5.73
CA PHE A 208 -14.14 -12.06 5.66
C PHE A 208 -13.57 -11.54 4.34
N ASN A 209 -14.02 -10.36 3.85
CA ASN A 209 -13.38 -9.74 2.68
C ASN A 209 -11.90 -9.43 2.95
N ARG A 210 -11.53 -9.19 4.21
CA ARG A 210 -10.13 -9.05 4.63
C ARG A 210 -9.29 -10.32 4.46
N ASP A 211 -9.89 -11.51 4.57
CA ASP A 211 -9.20 -12.78 4.27
C ASP A 211 -9.02 -12.95 2.76
N GLN A 212 -9.99 -12.46 1.97
CA GLN A 212 -9.91 -12.47 0.50
C GLN A 212 -8.65 -11.78 0.00
N LEU A 213 -8.18 -10.72 0.67
CA LEU A 213 -6.94 -10.02 0.32
C LEU A 213 -5.73 -10.97 0.32
N CYS A 214 -5.68 -11.90 1.28
CA CYS A 214 -4.62 -12.90 1.38
C CYS A 214 -4.85 -14.04 0.38
N LEU A 215 -6.09 -14.54 0.29
CA LEU A 215 -6.47 -15.67 -0.55
C LEU A 215 -6.35 -15.36 -2.06
N ASN A 216 -6.39 -14.08 -2.44
CA ASN A 216 -6.12 -13.62 -3.81
C ASN A 216 -4.69 -13.92 -4.29
N CYS A 217 -3.75 -14.20 -3.39
CA CYS A 217 -2.40 -14.66 -3.73
C CYS A 217 -2.16 -16.10 -3.29
N HIS A 218 -2.69 -16.49 -2.14
CA HIS A 218 -2.55 -17.82 -1.54
C HIS A 218 -3.54 -18.84 -2.12
N HIS A 219 -3.48 -19.04 -3.43
CA HIS A 219 -4.29 -20.02 -4.15
C HIS A 219 -3.49 -20.62 -5.32
N GLU A 220 -4.01 -21.69 -5.93
CA GLU A 220 -3.27 -22.51 -6.90
C GLU A 220 -2.74 -21.76 -8.13
N LYS A 221 -3.36 -20.64 -8.49
CA LYS A 221 -2.98 -19.80 -9.65
C LYS A 221 -2.34 -18.47 -9.24
N GLY A 222 -2.14 -18.24 -7.95
CA GLY A 222 -1.67 -16.97 -7.41
C GLY A 222 -0.16 -16.89 -7.34
N SER A 223 0.35 -15.73 -6.96
CA SER A 223 1.78 -15.51 -6.72
C SER A 223 2.34 -16.36 -5.57
N ALA A 224 1.49 -16.77 -4.63
CA ALA A 224 1.88 -17.56 -3.45
C ALA A 224 1.39 -19.02 -3.54
N LYS A 225 1.31 -19.59 -4.75
CA LYS A 225 0.84 -20.97 -4.98
C LYS A 225 1.66 -22.07 -4.29
N GLU A 226 2.90 -21.79 -3.91
CA GLU A 226 3.75 -22.73 -3.17
C GLU A 226 3.48 -22.69 -1.65
N ALA A 227 2.69 -21.71 -1.18
CA ALA A 227 2.32 -21.49 0.22
C ALA A 227 0.80 -21.48 0.41
N LEU A 228 0.10 -22.49 -0.13
CA LEU A 228 -1.36 -22.59 -0.02
C LEU A 228 -1.83 -22.77 1.42
N VAL A 229 -2.91 -22.08 1.77
CA VAL A 229 -3.53 -22.17 3.10
C VAL A 229 -4.77 -23.06 3.02
N LYS A 230 -4.66 -24.31 3.47
CA LYS A 230 -5.76 -25.29 3.38
C LYS A 230 -6.77 -25.19 4.52
N TYR A 231 -6.30 -24.90 5.73
CA TYR A 231 -7.13 -24.77 6.92
C TYR A 231 -6.99 -23.37 7.47
N PHE A 232 -8.06 -22.61 7.66
CA PHE A 232 -7.96 -21.24 8.19
C PHE A 232 -9.21 -20.79 8.96
N ASP A 233 -10.27 -21.58 8.93
CA ASP A 233 -11.47 -21.37 9.71
C ASP A 233 -11.24 -21.73 11.19
N HIS A 234 -12.06 -21.13 12.05
CA HIS A 234 -12.18 -21.52 13.45
C HIS A 234 -13.62 -21.91 13.72
N PRO A 235 -13.88 -23.03 14.42
CA PRO A 235 -15.25 -23.44 14.76
C PRO A 235 -15.77 -22.51 15.86
N ALA A 236 -16.28 -21.34 15.45
CA ALA A 236 -16.77 -20.28 16.34
C ALA A 236 -18.30 -20.23 16.41
N LYS A 237 -19.00 -21.24 15.88
CA LYS A 237 -20.45 -21.28 15.91
C LYS A 237 -20.90 -21.26 17.37
N ASP A 238 -21.71 -20.26 17.71
CA ASP A 238 -22.25 -20.01 19.06
C ASP A 238 -21.21 -19.62 20.14
N LEU A 239 -19.97 -19.29 19.74
CA LEU A 239 -18.92 -18.78 20.64
C LEU A 239 -18.78 -17.25 20.56
N VAL A 240 -18.70 -16.60 21.73
CA VAL A 240 -18.36 -15.18 21.83
C VAL A 240 -16.86 -15.05 22.10
N LEU A 241 -16.09 -14.67 21.08
CA LEU A 241 -14.66 -14.41 21.22
C LEU A 241 -14.44 -12.97 21.67
N ARG A 242 -13.49 -12.78 22.60
CA ARG A 242 -13.05 -11.46 23.05
C ARG A 242 -11.53 -11.36 22.98
N SER A 243 -11.03 -10.27 22.40
CA SER A 243 -9.58 -10.00 22.33
C SER A 243 -9.28 -8.51 22.41
N LYS A 244 -8.09 -8.17 22.90
CA LYS A 244 -7.58 -6.79 22.82
C LYS A 244 -7.15 -6.49 21.39
N LYS A 245 -7.63 -5.39 20.82
CA LYS A 245 -7.42 -5.00 19.41
C LYS A 245 -5.94 -4.88 19.05
N GLU A 246 -5.12 -4.44 20.01
CA GLU A 246 -3.68 -4.20 19.84
C GLU A 246 -2.87 -5.51 19.92
N ILE A 247 -3.46 -6.58 20.44
CA ILE A 247 -2.79 -7.88 20.61
C ILE A 247 -3.13 -8.80 19.44
N MET A 248 -4.42 -9.10 19.26
CA MET A 248 -4.93 -9.99 18.22
C MET A 248 -6.33 -9.50 17.81
N PRO A 249 -6.44 -8.64 16.79
CA PRO A 249 -7.71 -8.02 16.44
C PRO A 249 -8.74 -9.03 15.92
N LEU A 250 -9.98 -8.91 16.39
CA LEU A 250 -11.12 -9.65 15.84
C LEU A 250 -11.90 -8.77 14.87
N LEU A 251 -12.61 -9.41 13.94
CA LEU A 251 -13.47 -8.73 12.98
C LEU A 251 -14.94 -8.92 13.36
N ALA A 252 -15.60 -7.80 13.65
CA ALA A 252 -17.05 -7.77 13.77
C ALA A 252 -17.72 -7.82 12.39
N GLU A 253 -19.05 -7.78 12.38
CA GLU A 253 -19.82 -7.58 11.17
C GLU A 253 -19.37 -6.32 10.41
N HIS A 254 -19.39 -6.37 9.08
CA HIS A 254 -18.82 -5.32 8.21
C HIS A 254 -17.31 -5.06 8.41
N GLU A 255 -16.58 -6.04 8.97
CA GLU A 255 -15.11 -6.08 9.05
C GLU A 255 -14.46 -4.96 9.86
N LYS A 256 -15.22 -4.38 10.78
CA LYS A 256 -14.67 -3.43 11.74
C LYS A 256 -13.82 -4.18 12.78
N ILE A 257 -12.61 -3.67 13.03
CA ILE A 257 -11.79 -4.17 14.14
C ILE A 257 -12.52 -3.89 15.45
N SER A 258 -12.79 -4.95 16.20
CA SER A 258 -13.61 -4.93 17.41
C SER A 258 -12.98 -5.75 18.52
N GLU A 259 -13.39 -5.49 19.76
CA GLU A 259 -13.04 -6.36 20.89
C GLU A 259 -13.72 -7.73 20.76
N PHE A 260 -14.85 -7.78 20.07
CA PHE A 260 -15.65 -8.99 19.84
C PHE A 260 -15.84 -9.22 18.35
N GLY A 261 -15.73 -10.47 17.90
CA GLY A 261 -15.89 -10.81 16.49
C GLY A 261 -15.32 -12.18 16.14
N GLY A 262 -15.17 -12.43 14.84
CA GLY A 262 -14.53 -13.65 14.34
C GLY A 262 -13.01 -13.50 14.19
N ILE A 263 -12.36 -14.67 14.16
CA ILE A 263 -10.94 -14.79 13.79
C ILE A 263 -10.82 -14.67 12.27
N ALA A 264 -9.90 -13.83 11.83
CA ALA A 264 -9.52 -13.61 10.44
C ALA A 264 -7.99 -13.78 10.30
N CYS A 265 -7.47 -13.79 9.07
CA CYS A 265 -6.02 -13.87 8.81
C CYS A 265 -5.26 -12.79 9.61
N ILE A 266 -5.80 -11.57 9.65
CA ILE A 266 -5.19 -10.44 10.34
C ILE A 266 -5.26 -10.50 11.87
N THR A 267 -6.00 -11.45 12.44
CA THR A 267 -6.00 -11.72 13.89
C THR A 267 -4.63 -12.23 14.33
N CYS A 268 -4.01 -13.11 13.52
CA CYS A 268 -2.69 -13.67 13.77
C CYS A 268 -1.60 -12.92 13.00
N HIS A 269 -1.89 -12.49 11.77
CA HIS A 269 -0.91 -11.88 10.87
C HIS A 269 -1.02 -10.35 10.80
N GLU A 270 0.13 -9.72 10.58
CA GLU A 270 0.26 -8.32 10.25
C GLU A 270 1.12 -8.22 8.98
N PRO A 271 0.53 -7.98 7.80
CA PRO A 271 1.22 -8.09 6.51
C PRO A 271 2.40 -7.12 6.37
N HIS A 272 2.51 -6.13 7.25
CA HIS A 272 3.63 -5.20 7.27
C HIS A 272 4.72 -5.53 8.30
N HIS A 273 4.52 -6.50 9.20
CA HIS A 273 5.48 -6.82 10.27
C HIS A 273 5.90 -8.27 10.21
N TRP A 274 7.09 -8.53 9.65
CA TRP A 274 7.63 -9.87 9.47
C TRP A 274 7.62 -10.78 10.70
N ALA A 275 7.92 -10.22 11.88
CA ALA A 275 7.98 -10.98 13.12
C ALA A 275 7.52 -10.12 14.31
N ALA A 276 6.94 -10.78 15.31
CA ALA A 276 6.48 -10.13 16.52
C ALA A 276 7.57 -9.29 17.21
N HIS A 277 7.21 -8.05 17.54
CA HIS A 277 8.08 -7.06 18.20
C HIS A 277 9.35 -6.68 17.43
N SER A 278 9.42 -6.90 16.11
CA SER A 278 10.53 -6.37 15.32
C SER A 278 10.40 -4.84 15.27
N LYS A 279 11.34 -4.14 15.92
CA LYS A 279 11.30 -2.67 15.99
C LYS A 279 11.94 -2.00 14.77
N LYS A 280 12.85 -2.68 14.06
CA LYS A 280 13.53 -2.25 12.83
C LYS A 280 14.10 -3.45 12.08
N GLN A 281 14.00 -3.47 10.75
CA GLN A 281 14.77 -4.35 9.87
C GLN A 281 15.88 -3.48 9.32
N LYS A 282 17.12 -3.98 9.35
CA LYS A 282 18.18 -3.29 8.62
C LYS A 282 17.79 -3.34 7.14
N GLN A 283 17.57 -2.17 6.54
CA GLN A 283 17.50 -2.08 5.09
C GLN A 283 18.83 -2.63 4.55
N ALA A 284 18.77 -3.51 3.55
CA ALA A 284 19.97 -4.00 2.91
C ALA A 284 20.76 -2.81 2.35
N GLU A 285 22.08 -2.82 2.53
CA GLU A 285 22.95 -1.79 1.97
C GLU A 285 22.85 -1.81 0.44
N LYS A 286 22.84 -0.61 -0.15
CA LYS A 286 22.72 -0.41 -1.59
C LYS A 286 23.80 -1.21 -2.32
N GLY A 287 23.40 -2.17 -3.16
CA GLY A 287 24.32 -3.02 -3.93
C GLY A 287 24.60 -4.41 -3.36
N THR A 288 24.03 -4.76 -2.20
CA THR A 288 24.09 -6.13 -1.68
C THR A 288 23.03 -7.00 -2.34
N LYS A 289 23.35 -8.26 -2.65
CA LYS A 289 22.34 -9.22 -3.10
C LYS A 289 21.29 -9.34 -2.01
N VAL A 290 20.07 -8.94 -2.33
CA VAL A 290 18.95 -8.97 -1.41
C VAL A 290 18.48 -10.43 -1.34
N GLU A 291 18.73 -11.08 -0.21
CA GLU A 291 18.26 -12.45 0.03
C GLU A 291 16.91 -12.42 0.75
N ASN A 292 16.02 -13.32 0.36
CA ASN A 292 14.73 -13.48 1.01
C ASN A 292 14.93 -13.95 2.45
N GLN A 293 14.28 -13.28 3.40
CA GLN A 293 14.10 -13.83 4.73
C GLN A 293 12.90 -14.79 4.71
N GLU A 294 13.19 -16.10 4.65
CA GLU A 294 12.14 -17.13 4.64
C GLU A 294 11.43 -17.31 5.97
N GLY A 295 10.13 -17.56 5.85
CA GLY A 295 9.19 -17.76 6.96
C GLY A 295 9.33 -19.09 7.69
N ASN A 296 8.92 -19.11 8.95
CA ASN A 296 8.82 -20.27 9.83
C ASN A 296 7.76 -20.03 10.93
N ALA A 297 7.56 -21.02 11.78
CA ALA A 297 6.53 -21.02 12.84
C ALA A 297 6.66 -19.93 13.92
N LEU A 298 7.70 -19.09 13.88
CA LEU A 298 7.94 -17.99 14.83
C LEU A 298 7.94 -16.60 14.18
N ASN A 299 7.92 -16.52 12.84
CA ASN A 299 7.86 -15.29 12.04
C ASN A 299 6.72 -15.43 11.00
N SER A 300 6.91 -15.15 9.71
CA SER A 300 5.82 -15.21 8.71
C SER A 300 4.67 -14.25 9.02
N PHE A 301 5.01 -13.00 9.34
CA PHE A 301 4.06 -11.93 9.62
C PHE A 301 3.27 -12.08 10.92
N LEU A 302 3.66 -12.99 11.82
CA LEU A 302 2.93 -13.21 13.05
C LEU A 302 3.04 -12.00 14.01
N ARG A 303 1.88 -11.55 14.52
CA ARG A 303 1.79 -10.54 15.60
C ARG A 303 2.42 -11.03 16.89
N ARG A 304 2.45 -12.35 17.11
CA ARG A 304 2.92 -13.00 18.35
C ARG A 304 3.83 -14.19 18.03
N LYS A 305 4.91 -14.36 18.79
CA LYS A 305 5.77 -15.57 18.70
C LYS A 305 5.13 -16.83 19.29
N GLY A 306 4.05 -16.68 20.06
CA GLY A 306 3.38 -17.76 20.77
C GLY A 306 2.15 -17.27 21.51
N VAL A 307 1.57 -18.15 22.32
CA VAL A 307 0.20 -17.98 22.84
C VAL A 307 0.09 -17.26 24.17
N LYS A 308 1.22 -16.97 24.85
CA LYS A 308 1.17 -16.27 26.14
C LYS A 308 0.43 -14.94 25.98
N GLY A 309 -0.66 -14.75 26.73
CA GLY A 309 -1.47 -13.53 26.70
C GLY A 309 -2.37 -13.37 25.47
N THR A 310 -2.62 -14.45 24.73
CA THR A 310 -3.66 -14.50 23.69
C THR A 310 -4.95 -15.09 24.28
N PHE A 311 -6.10 -14.68 23.74
CA PHE A 311 -7.40 -15.21 24.14
C PHE A 311 -7.56 -16.71 23.82
N CYS A 312 -6.69 -17.27 22.98
CA CYS A 312 -6.69 -18.70 22.65
C CYS A 312 -6.37 -19.58 23.87
N VAL A 313 -5.60 -19.05 24.84
CA VAL A 313 -5.23 -19.77 26.07
C VAL A 313 -6.43 -19.93 26.98
N ASP A 314 -7.36 -18.99 26.94
CA ASP A 314 -8.55 -18.98 27.80
C ASP A 314 -9.47 -20.18 27.50
N CYS A 315 -9.47 -20.67 26.25
CA CYS A 315 -10.25 -21.84 25.82
C CYS A 315 -9.43 -23.12 25.65
N HIS A 316 -8.24 -23.04 25.05
CA HIS A 316 -7.46 -24.24 24.68
C HIS A 316 -6.34 -24.60 25.68
N GLY A 317 -6.07 -23.75 26.69
CA GLY A 317 -5.08 -24.03 27.73
C GLY A 317 -3.71 -24.44 27.18
N ILE A 318 -3.29 -25.68 27.50
CA ILE A 318 -1.98 -26.21 27.08
C ILE A 318 -1.91 -26.50 25.57
N GLU A 319 -3.04 -26.78 24.93
CA GLU A 319 -3.11 -27.13 23.51
C GLU A 319 -2.95 -25.91 22.60
N SER A 320 -3.17 -24.70 23.13
CA SER A 320 -3.12 -23.45 22.37
C SER A 320 -1.81 -23.32 21.59
N GLN A 321 -0.68 -23.72 22.17
CA GLN A 321 0.63 -23.54 21.56
C GLN A 321 0.79 -24.35 20.26
N ILE A 322 0.26 -25.59 20.23
CA ILE A 322 0.32 -26.44 19.04
C ILE A 322 -0.73 -25.97 18.04
N LYS A 323 -1.97 -25.70 18.49
CA LYS A 323 -3.04 -25.19 17.61
C LYS A 323 -2.68 -23.86 16.94
N TYR A 324 -1.95 -22.98 17.63
CA TYR A 324 -1.48 -21.71 17.06
C TYR A 324 -0.39 -21.92 16.00
N LYS A 325 0.64 -22.72 16.30
CA LYS A 325 1.77 -22.94 15.39
C LYS A 325 1.40 -23.71 14.13
N TYR A 326 0.44 -24.63 14.25
CA TYR A 326 0.02 -25.53 13.18
C TYR A 326 -1.42 -25.25 12.73
N TYR A 327 -1.92 -24.02 12.93
CA TYR A 327 -3.32 -23.65 12.65
C TYR A 327 -3.77 -23.96 11.21
N HIS A 328 -2.81 -23.87 10.28
CA HIS A 328 -3.01 -24.14 8.86
C HIS A 328 -2.71 -25.59 8.43
N ASP A 329 -2.39 -26.46 9.39
CA ASP A 329 -2.11 -27.88 9.19
C ASP A 329 -3.24 -28.74 9.79
N LYS A 330 -3.47 -29.91 9.19
CA LYS A 330 -4.46 -30.89 9.67
C LYS A 330 -4.19 -31.31 11.12
N LEU A 331 -2.92 -31.35 11.52
CA LEU A 331 -2.50 -31.68 12.88
C LEU A 331 -3.25 -30.86 13.95
N SER A 332 -3.49 -29.56 13.71
CA SER A 332 -4.19 -28.70 14.69
C SER A 332 -5.67 -29.05 14.89
N ARG A 333 -6.27 -29.70 13.89
CA ARG A 333 -7.70 -30.04 13.84
C ARG A 333 -8.00 -31.29 14.65
N ASP A 334 -7.08 -32.25 14.65
CA ASP A 334 -7.25 -33.54 15.32
C ASP A 334 -6.78 -33.53 16.79
N ILE A 335 -6.22 -32.41 17.27
CA ILE A 335 -5.72 -32.26 18.65
C ILE A 335 -6.82 -31.76 19.59
N GLY A 336 -6.98 -32.47 20.71
CA GLY A 336 -7.78 -32.04 21.85
C GLY A 336 -9.23 -32.53 21.85
N VAL A 337 -10.00 -32.05 22.82
CA VAL A 337 -11.42 -32.40 22.97
C VAL A 337 -12.24 -31.56 21.99
N ASP A 338 -13.11 -32.20 21.23
CA ASP A 338 -14.10 -31.52 20.39
C ASP A 338 -15.18 -30.94 21.31
N TYR A 339 -15.02 -29.68 21.72
CA TYR A 339 -15.96 -28.98 22.58
C TYR A 339 -17.32 -28.71 21.88
N ILE A 340 -17.49 -29.12 20.62
CA ILE A 340 -18.64 -28.82 19.76
C ILE A 340 -19.20 -30.10 19.08
N LYS A 341 -19.09 -31.26 19.75
CA LYS A 341 -19.89 -32.43 19.39
C LYS A 341 -21.29 -32.40 20.00
#